data_AF-A0A6P6G8S7-F1
#
_entry.id   AF-A0A6P6G8S7-F1
#
_cell.length_a   1.000
_cell.length_b   1.000
_cell.length_c   1.000
_cell.angle_alpha   90.00
_cell.angle_beta   90.00
_cell.angle_gamma   90.00
#
_symmetry.space_group_name_H-M   'P 1'
#
loop_
_entity.id
_entity.type
_entity.pdbx_description
1 polymer ?
#
loop_
_entity_poly.entity_id
_entity_poly.type
_entity_poly.pdbx_seq_one_letter_code
_entity_poly.pdbx_strand_id
1 'polypeptide(L)'
;MAAEVAEAISSGGIDVVNCYCCGLTEECSFAYIARMRERYGRWICGLCAEAVKDQALRFNLCTEEAVKQQMKFRQQFKLSNPPVNATEHLISAMKHVLRRSLDPPHKA
;
A
#
# COMPACT_ATOMS: atom_id res chain seq x y z
N MET A 1 27.08 6.45 40.44
CA MET A 1 25.70 6.73 39.98
C MET A 1 25.50 5.95 38.70
N ALA A 2 25.15 4.68 38.88
CA ALA A 2 24.93 3.73 37.82
C ALA A 2 23.49 3.23 37.95
N ALA A 3 22.92 2.86 36.80
CA ALA A 3 21.59 2.30 36.60
C ALA A 3 20.44 3.32 36.59
N GLU A 4 20.07 3.74 35.38
CA GLU A 4 18.68 3.76 34.89
C GLU A 4 18.67 4.05 33.38
N VAL A 5 19.24 3.13 32.60
CA VAL A 5 19.03 3.04 31.14
C VAL A 5 18.90 1.58 30.78
N ALA A 6 17.87 0.93 31.33
CA ALA A 6 17.55 -0.45 30.98
C ALA A 6 16.10 -0.78 31.35
N GLU A 7 15.11 -0.10 30.76
CA GLU A 7 13.80 -0.74 30.60
C GLU A 7 13.03 -0.21 29.38
N ALA A 8 13.52 -0.58 28.19
CA ALA A 8 12.73 -0.55 26.96
C ALA A 8 13.26 -1.59 25.96
N ILE A 9 13.44 -2.83 26.41
CA ILE A 9 13.62 -3.99 25.52
C ILE A 9 12.60 -5.04 25.97
N SER A 10 11.32 -4.80 25.67
CA SER A 10 10.25 -5.80 25.84
C SER A 10 9.09 -5.62 24.85
N SER A 11 9.39 -5.17 23.63
CA SER A 11 8.60 -5.52 22.44
C SER A 11 9.60 -5.66 21.28
N GLY A 12 9.49 -6.71 20.48
CA GLY A 12 10.49 -7.12 19.48
C GLY A 12 10.64 -6.15 18.29
N GLY A 13 10.95 -4.88 18.53
CA GLY A 13 11.21 -3.88 17.51
C GLY A 13 10.05 -3.64 16.55
N ILE A 14 8.81 -3.95 16.94
CA ILE A 14 7.60 -3.94 16.09
C ILE A 14 6.54 -3.01 16.69
N ASP A 15 5.76 -2.38 15.82
CA ASP A 15 4.58 -1.55 16.13
C ASP A 15 3.39 -1.93 15.25
N VAL A 16 2.18 -1.57 15.68
CA VAL A 16 0.96 -1.70 14.90
C VAL A 16 0.63 -0.35 14.27
N VAL A 17 0.64 -0.28 12.94
CA VAL A 17 0.48 0.98 12.19
C VAL A 17 -0.68 0.89 11.20
N ASN A 18 -1.32 2.04 10.93
CA ASN A 18 -2.47 2.14 10.03
C ASN A 18 -2.18 3.02 8.81
N CYS A 19 -2.45 2.49 7.62
CA CYS A 19 -1.95 3.00 6.35
C CYS A 19 -2.71 4.27 6.04
N TYR A 20 -1.98 5.36 5.90
CA TYR A 20 -2.56 6.67 5.66
C TYR A 20 -3.48 6.69 4.42
N CYS A 21 -3.18 5.89 3.39
CA CYS A 21 -3.97 5.85 2.17
C CYS A 21 -5.20 4.94 2.25
N CYS A 22 -5.09 3.74 2.83
CA CYS A 22 -6.13 2.71 2.69
C CYS A 22 -6.80 2.27 3.99
N GLY A 23 -6.22 2.58 5.15
CA GLY A 23 -6.75 2.11 6.43
C GLY A 23 -6.28 0.72 6.84
N LEU A 24 -5.40 0.06 6.06
CA LEU A 24 -4.88 -1.27 6.39
C LEU A 24 -3.97 -1.18 7.61
N THR A 25 -4.24 -2.03 8.59
CA THR A 25 -3.44 -2.18 9.81
C THR A 25 -2.40 -3.28 9.59
N GLU A 26 -1.13 -3.01 9.87
CA GLU A 26 -0.04 -3.97 9.76
C GLU A 26 0.86 -3.91 11.01
N GLU A 27 1.39 -5.07 11.42
CA GLU A 27 2.50 -5.15 12.36
C GLU A 27 3.80 -4.95 11.58
N CYS A 28 4.59 -3.95 11.94
CA CYS A 28 5.78 -3.56 11.20
C CYS A 28 6.94 -3.25 12.13
N SER A 29 8.16 -3.59 11.72
CA SER A 29 9.34 -3.19 12.50
C SER A 29 9.51 -1.67 12.53
N PHE A 30 9.98 -1.11 13.65
CA PHE A 30 10.24 0.32 13.81
C PHE A 30 11.17 0.85 12.70
N ALA A 31 12.21 0.08 12.37
CA ALA A 31 13.16 0.43 11.31
C ALA A 31 12.46 0.52 9.94
N TYR A 32 11.50 -0.37 9.66
CA TYR A 32 10.73 -0.30 8.42
C TYR A 32 9.76 0.88 8.41
N ILE A 33 9.06 1.13 9.52
CA ILE A 33 8.16 2.27 9.67
C ILE A 33 8.91 3.60 9.45
N ALA A 34 10.10 3.73 10.04
CA ALA A 34 10.96 4.91 9.89
C ALA A 34 11.34 5.14 8.41
N ARG A 35 11.83 4.11 7.71
CA ARG A 35 12.17 4.21 6.27
C ARG A 35 10.98 4.61 5.41
N MET A 36 9.79 4.10 5.72
CA MET A 36 8.58 4.45 4.97
C MET A 36 8.18 5.90 5.22
N ARG A 37 8.27 6.38 6.46
CA ARG A 37 7.98 7.78 6.81
C ARG A 37 8.99 8.76 6.21
N GLU A 38 10.27 8.39 6.16
CA GLU A 38 11.30 9.18 5.50
C GLU A 38 11.02 9.34 4.00
N ARG A 39 10.64 8.25 3.33
CA ARG A 39 10.38 8.26 1.88
C ARG A 39 9.07 8.95 1.49
N TYR A 40 7.99 8.73 2.25
CA TYR A 40 6.64 9.13 1.85
C TYR A 40 6.01 10.20 2.78
N GLY A 41 6.72 10.67 3.80
CA GLY A 41 6.23 11.65 4.80
C GLY A 41 5.16 11.11 5.77
N ARG A 42 4.63 9.92 5.51
CA ARG A 42 3.61 9.20 6.27
C ARG A 42 3.90 7.71 6.21
N TRP A 43 3.36 6.93 7.14
CA TRP A 43 3.36 5.48 6.99
C TRP A 43 2.27 5.06 5.98
N ILE A 44 2.68 4.28 4.98
CA ILE A 44 1.79 3.65 3.99
C ILE A 44 2.17 2.17 3.85
N CYS A 45 1.19 1.30 3.61
CA CYS A 45 1.45 -0.13 3.40
C CYS A 45 2.18 -0.40 2.07
N GLY A 46 2.80 -1.57 1.96
CA GLY A 46 3.58 -1.95 0.76
C GLY A 46 2.79 -1.83 -0.55
N LEU A 47 1.49 -2.20 -0.53
CA LEU A 47 0.63 -2.08 -1.71
C LEU A 47 0.35 -0.63 -2.12
N CYS A 48 0.18 0.28 -1.13
CA CYS A 48 0.02 1.69 -1.45
C CYS A 48 1.32 2.34 -1.88
N ALA A 49 2.47 1.87 -1.39
CA ALA A 49 3.79 2.32 -1.83
C ALA A 49 4.01 2.06 -3.32
N GLU A 50 3.69 0.86 -3.82
CA GLU A 50 3.79 0.57 -5.25
C GLU A 50 2.79 1.39 -6.07
N ALA A 51 1.57 1.58 -5.58
CA ALA A 51 0.59 2.44 -6.25
C ALA A 51 1.03 3.91 -6.33
N VAL A 52 1.66 4.44 -5.27
CA VAL A 52 2.22 5.80 -5.26
C VAL A 52 3.36 5.92 -6.27
N LYS A 53 4.26 4.93 -6.36
CA LYS A 53 5.33 4.92 -7.38
C LYS A 53 4.75 4.91 -8.80
N ASP A 54 3.74 4.06 -9.05
CA ASP A 54 3.05 4.00 -10.34
C ASP A 54 2.38 5.34 -10.69
N GLN A 55 1.71 5.99 -9.74
CA GLN A 55 1.12 7.32 -9.95
C GLN A 55 2.17 8.40 -10.20
N ALA A 56 3.27 8.40 -9.44
CA ALA A 56 4.36 9.35 -9.63
C ALA A 56 4.95 9.23 -11.05
N LEU A 57 5.15 8.00 -11.54
CA LEU A 57 5.65 7.74 -12.89
C LEU A 57 4.63 8.10 -13.98
N ARG A 58 3.36 7.68 -13.84
CA ARG A 58 2.33 7.91 -14.87
C ARG A 58 1.95 9.37 -15.04
N PHE A 59 2.00 10.16 -13.97
CA PHE A 59 1.54 11.54 -13.95
C PHE A 59 2.66 12.55 -13.71
N ASN A 60 3.93 12.12 -13.66
CA ASN A 60 5.10 12.96 -13.36
C ASN A 60 4.92 13.81 -12.09
N LEU A 61 4.39 13.19 -11.03
CA LEU A 61 4.12 13.84 -9.75
C LEU A 61 5.29 13.67 -8.79
N CYS A 62 5.49 14.65 -7.89
CA CYS A 62 6.39 14.42 -6.76
C CYS A 62 5.76 13.38 -5.79
N THR A 63 6.58 12.78 -4.93
CA THR A 63 6.12 11.73 -4.01
C THR A 63 4.94 12.17 -3.14
N GLU A 64 4.95 13.40 -2.64
CA GLU A 64 3.87 13.93 -1.80
C GLU A 64 2.56 14.08 -2.59
N GLU A 65 2.62 14.60 -3.82
CA GLU A 65 1.47 14.73 -4.71
C GLU A 65 0.90 13.36 -5.08
N ALA A 66 1.78 12.39 -5.37
CA ALA A 66 1.37 11.01 -5.64
C ALA A 66 0.69 10.35 -4.41
N VAL A 67 1.16 10.60 -3.18
CA VAL A 67 0.49 10.13 -1.96
C VAL A 67 -0.92 10.73 -1.84
N LYS A 68 -1.08 12.04 -2.08
CA LYS A 68 -2.39 12.73 -2.06
C LYS A 68 -3.33 12.19 -3.13
N GLN A 69 -2.82 12.00 -4.35
CA GLN A 69 -3.58 11.44 -5.46
C GLN A 69 -4.05 10.01 -5.15
N GLN A 70 -3.21 9.17 -4.55
CA GLN A 70 -3.57 7.81 -4.18
C GLN A 70 -4.62 7.76 -3.07
N MET A 71 -4.50 8.64 -2.08
CA MET A 71 -5.51 8.80 -1.03
C MET A 71 -6.87 9.20 -1.63
N LYS A 72 -6.88 10.19 -2.52
CA LYS A 72 -8.10 10.63 -3.20
C LYS A 72 -8.74 9.51 -4.04
N PHE A 73 -7.94 8.79 -4.82
CA PHE A 73 -8.40 7.64 -5.60
C PHE A 73 -9.05 6.58 -4.70
N ARG A 74 -8.41 6.23 -3.57
CA ARG A 74 -8.97 5.26 -2.63
C ARG A 74 -10.25 5.74 -1.95
N GLN A 75 -10.35 7.02 -1.59
CA GLN A 75 -11.58 7.57 -1.02
C GLN A 75 -12.73 7.52 -2.03
N GLN A 76 -12.48 7.92 -3.27
CA GLN A 76 -13.47 7.85 -4.34
C GLN A 76 -13.93 6.41 -4.59
N PHE A 77 -12.99 5.45 -4.61
CA PHE A 77 -13.32 4.04 -4.75
C PHE A 77 -14.16 3.50 -3.58
N LYS A 78 -13.82 3.86 -2.33
CA LYS A 78 -14.60 3.44 -1.14
C LYS A 78 -16.03 3.99 -1.15
N LEU A 79 -16.23 5.21 -1.67
CA LEU A 79 -17.55 5.84 -1.78
C LEU A 79 -18.37 5.34 -2.97
N SER A 80 -17.76 4.64 -3.92
CA SER A 80 -18.46 4.09 -5.08
C SER A 80 -19.25 2.84 -4.73
N ASN A 81 -20.47 2.73 -5.24
CA ASN A 81 -21.26 1.52 -5.10
C ASN A 81 -20.68 0.41 -6.00
N PRO A 82 -20.57 -0.83 -5.52
CA PRO A 82 -20.21 -1.94 -6.37
C PRO A 82 -21.26 -2.11 -7.49
N PRO A 83 -20.86 -2.58 -8.69
CA PRO A 83 -21.80 -2.96 -9.73
C PRO A 83 -22.83 -3.99 -9.23
N VAL A 84 -24.03 -3.98 -9.80
CA VAL A 84 -25.12 -4.92 -9.42
C VAL A 84 -24.65 -6.39 -9.44
N ASN A 85 -23.80 -6.76 -10.40
CA ASN A 85 -23.25 -8.10 -10.57
C ASN A 85 -21.75 -8.18 -10.22
N ALA A 86 -21.30 -7.45 -9.19
CA ALA A 86 -19.87 -7.32 -8.84
C ALA A 86 -19.13 -8.66 -8.75
N THR A 87 -19.75 -9.70 -8.18
CA THR A 87 -19.17 -11.04 -8.08
C THR A 87 -18.93 -11.68 -9.45
N GLU A 88 -19.90 -11.60 -10.37
CA GLU A 88 -19.76 -12.14 -11.72
C GLU A 88 -18.68 -11.41 -12.52
N HIS A 89 -18.64 -10.07 -12.40
CA HIS A 89 -17.61 -9.25 -13.01
C HIS A 89 -16.22 -9.62 -12.49
N LEU A 90 -16.06 -9.82 -11.18
CA LEU A 90 -14.80 -10.26 -10.59
C LEU A 90 -14.39 -11.64 -11.09
N ILE A 91 -15.30 -12.62 -11.09
CA ILE A 91 -15.04 -13.97 -11.61
C ILE A 91 -14.61 -13.90 -13.08
N SER A 92 -15.30 -13.11 -13.90
CA SER A 92 -14.97 -12.93 -15.32
C SER A 92 -13.58 -12.31 -15.50
N ALA A 93 -13.27 -11.25 -14.75
CA ALA A 93 -11.97 -10.59 -14.78
C ALA A 93 -10.83 -11.53 -14.35
N MET A 94 -11.01 -12.27 -13.25
CA MET A 94 -10.03 -13.23 -12.78
C MET A 94 -9.82 -14.37 -13.78
N LYS A 95 -10.89 -14.91 -14.38
CA LYS A 95 -10.79 -15.91 -15.45
C LYS A 95 -9.98 -15.38 -16.64
N HIS A 96 -10.19 -14.12 -17.02
CA HIS A 96 -9.45 -13.49 -18.11
C HIS A 96 -7.95 -13.36 -17.79
N VAL A 97 -7.60 -12.89 -16.59
CA VAL A 97 -6.21 -12.79 -16.13
C VAL A 97 -5.54 -14.16 -16.11
N LEU A 98 -6.18 -15.17 -15.53
CA LEU A 98 -5.63 -16.52 -15.44
C LEU A 98 -5.38 -17.14 -16.82
N ARG A 99 -6.30 -16.96 -17.77
CA ARG A 99 -6.12 -17.44 -19.14
C ARG A 99 -4.97 -16.74 -19.85
N ARG A 100 -4.90 -15.41 -19.76
CA ARG A 100 -3.80 -14.60 -20.32
C ARG A 100 -2.43 -15.04 -19.81
N SER A 101 -2.34 -15.44 -18.54
CA SER A 101 -1.08 -15.91 -17.95
C SER A 101 -0.62 -17.28 -18.46
N LEU A 102 -1.50 -18.04 -19.11
CA LEU A 102 -1.19 -19.34 -19.73
C LEU A 102 -0.82 -19.20 -21.21
N ASP A 103 -1.10 -18.05 -21.83
CA ASP A 103 -0.72 -17.78 -23.20
C ASP A 103 0.83 -17.71 -23.29
N PRO A 104 1.46 -18.39 -24.26
CA PRO A 104 2.90 -18.28 -24.45
C PRO A 104 3.28 -16.82 -24.74
N PRO A 105 4.46 -16.35 -24.30
CA PRO A 105 4.89 -14.99 -24.56
C PRO A 105 4.88 -14.75 -26.07
N HIS A 106 4.19 -13.69 -26.51
CA HIS A 106 4.29 -13.22 -27.88
C HIS A 106 5.77 -12.93 -28.16
N LYS A 107 6.35 -13.64 -29.14
CA LYS A 107 7.69 -13.32 -29.64
C LYS A 107 7.65 -11.88 -30.16
N ALA A 108 8.41 -11.00 -29.50
CA ALA A 108 8.71 -9.66 -30.01
C ALA A 108 9.62 -9.77 -31.24
#